data_AF-A0A4Q1IPW7-F1
#
_entry.id   AF-A0A4Q1IPW7-F1
#
_cell.length_a   1.000
_cell.length_b   1.000
_cell.length_c   1.000
_cell.angle_alpha   90.00
_cell.angle_beta   90.00
_cell.angle_gamma   90.00
#
_symmetry.space_group_name_H-M   'P 1'
#
loop_
_entity.id
_entity.type
_entity.pdbx_description
1 polymer ?
#
loop_
_entity_poly.entity_id
_entity_poly.type
_entity_poly.pdbx_seq_one_letter_code
_entity_poly.pdbx_strand_id
1 'polypeptide(L)'
;MMRKDFSKLHIEVLKEKESYFNHEDFIAGVAPNLRGIHTTMYFQNPLKTTVLNEGSTTSNTLPAIELSNFLTTSFHSIQKSIKNNIRIDNAVSQLSFKTTLCKNHLNEIAKLRAARMLWAKLIQSFTPQKQDSLALNIEVTINNPLNASAAILGGCQSLTSTESHLFFEEETDILKTIDPWAGSAIIEKKTQEIANEAWLLFLKETNF
;
A
#
# COMPACT_ATOMS: atom_id res chain seq x y z
N MET A 1 -25.18 -31.56 26.89
CA MET A 1 -24.96 -30.28 27.60
C MET A 1 -26.25 -29.47 27.52
N MET A 2 -26.85 -29.07 28.64
CA MET A 2 -28.09 -28.27 28.62
C MET A 2 -27.81 -26.85 28.11
N ARG A 3 -28.68 -26.34 27.23
CA ARG A 3 -28.63 -24.95 26.77
C ARG A 3 -28.85 -24.03 27.96
N LYS A 4 -27.96 -23.05 28.14
CA LYS A 4 -28.18 -21.97 29.12
C LYS A 4 -29.36 -21.13 28.63
N ASP A 5 -30.30 -20.87 29.52
CA ASP A 5 -31.44 -20.00 29.29
C ASP A 5 -31.01 -18.55 29.54
N PHE A 6 -31.20 -17.70 28.54
CA PHE A 6 -30.79 -16.29 28.52
C PHE A 6 -31.98 -15.33 28.65
N SER A 7 -33.20 -15.86 28.86
CA SER A 7 -34.44 -15.06 28.94
C SER A 7 -34.48 -14.04 30.08
N LYS A 8 -33.59 -14.16 31.07
CA LYS A 8 -33.48 -13.25 32.23
C LYS A 8 -32.28 -12.29 32.17
N LEU A 9 -31.58 -12.19 31.04
CA LEU A 9 -30.51 -11.22 30.88
C LEU A 9 -31.07 -9.80 30.82
N HIS A 10 -30.81 -9.02 31.87
CA HIS A 10 -31.02 -7.58 31.87
C HIS A 10 -29.82 -6.91 31.22
N ILE A 11 -30.03 -6.31 30.04
CA ILE A 11 -29.03 -5.51 29.33
C ILE A 11 -29.27 -4.06 29.72
N GLU A 12 -28.35 -3.48 30.48
CA GLU A 12 -28.31 -2.03 30.70
C GLU A 12 -27.64 -1.39 29.47
N VAL A 13 -28.46 -0.84 28.56
CA VAL A 13 -27.96 -0.05 27.44
C VAL A 13 -27.64 1.34 27.97
N LEU A 14 -26.34 1.64 28.13
CA LEU A 14 -25.88 3.00 28.37
C LEU A 14 -26.40 3.90 27.23
N LYS A 15 -27.23 4.90 27.59
CA LYS A 15 -27.88 5.80 26.62
C LYS A 15 -26.91 6.72 25.88
N GLU A 16 -25.74 6.95 26.46
CA GLU A 16 -24.70 7.82 25.91
C GLU A 16 -23.38 7.05 25.90
N LYS A 17 -22.66 7.11 24.79
CA LYS A 17 -21.25 6.70 24.76
C LYS A 17 -20.48 7.68 25.65
N GLU A 18 -19.94 7.20 26.76
CA GLU A 18 -19.09 8.00 27.67
C GLU A 18 -17.83 8.55 26.98
N SER A 19 -17.42 7.95 25.86
CA SER A 19 -16.28 8.39 25.06
C SER A 19 -16.65 8.60 23.59
N TYR A 20 -16.56 9.85 23.15
CA TYR A 20 -16.27 10.16 21.76
C TYR A 20 -14.75 10.18 21.62
N PHE A 21 -14.19 9.17 20.96
CA PHE A 21 -12.80 9.26 20.54
C PHE A 21 -12.74 10.26 19.40
N ASN A 22 -11.90 11.28 19.53
CA ASN A 22 -11.60 12.15 18.40
C ASN A 22 -11.03 11.28 17.29
N HIS A 23 -11.56 11.45 16.09
CA HIS A 23 -11.01 10.80 14.92
C HIS A 23 -9.57 11.32 14.73
N GLU A 24 -8.58 10.44 14.66
CA GLU A 24 -7.17 10.83 14.56
C GLU A 24 -6.79 11.34 13.15
N ASP A 25 -7.78 11.51 12.27
CA ASP A 25 -7.67 12.05 10.90
C ASP A 25 -6.55 11.44 10.07
N PHE A 26 -6.25 10.16 10.33
CA PHE A 26 -5.26 9.43 9.56
C PHE A 26 -5.66 9.38 8.09
N ILE A 27 -4.67 9.65 7.25
CA ILE A 27 -4.82 9.73 5.80
C ILE A 27 -5.44 8.49 5.17
N ALA A 28 -5.29 7.32 5.81
CA ALA A 28 -5.80 6.07 5.30
C ALA A 28 -7.33 5.90 5.42
N GLY A 29 -7.97 6.74 6.24
CA GLY A 29 -9.43 6.74 6.42
C GLY A 29 -10.18 7.59 5.40
N VAL A 30 -9.48 8.41 4.60
CA VAL A 30 -10.12 9.34 3.66
C VAL A 30 -10.32 8.65 2.31
N ALA A 31 -11.60 8.50 1.90
CA ALA A 31 -11.96 8.05 0.56
C ALA A 31 -11.29 8.96 -0.51
N PRO A 32 -10.83 8.42 -1.66
CA PRO A 32 -11.23 7.13 -2.24
C PRO A 32 -10.25 5.97 -2.00
N ASN A 33 -9.13 6.16 -1.29
CA ASN A 33 -7.91 5.48 -1.74
C ASN A 33 -7.52 4.17 -1.05
N LEU A 34 -8.21 3.67 -0.03
CA LEU A 34 -7.83 2.38 0.61
C LEU A 34 -9.00 1.45 0.97
N ARG A 35 -10.24 1.94 0.98
CA ARG A 35 -11.44 1.15 1.36
C ARG A 35 -12.63 1.45 0.45
N GLY A 36 -13.47 0.45 0.18
CA GLY A 36 -14.69 0.56 -0.66
C GLY A 36 -14.69 -0.34 -1.90
N ILE A 37 -15.72 -0.25 -2.73
CA ILE A 37 -15.87 -1.06 -3.96
C ILE A 37 -14.75 -0.78 -4.97
N HIS A 38 -14.10 0.39 -4.86
CA HIS A 38 -13.05 0.87 -5.74
C HIS A 38 -11.68 0.98 -5.03
N THR A 39 -11.32 0.03 -4.17
CA THR A 39 -10.04 0.05 -3.44
C THR A 39 -8.85 0.07 -4.38
N THR A 40 -7.87 0.93 -4.09
CA THR A 40 -6.57 0.86 -4.78
C THR A 40 -5.72 -0.29 -4.25
N MET A 41 -6.06 -0.86 -3.08
CA MET A 41 -5.41 -2.04 -2.52
C MET A 41 -6.23 -3.29 -2.81
N TYR A 42 -5.60 -4.27 -3.45
CA TYR A 42 -6.14 -5.59 -3.73
C TYR A 42 -5.01 -6.61 -3.73
N PHE A 43 -5.34 -7.84 -3.35
CA PHE A 43 -4.41 -8.96 -3.36
C PHE A 43 -4.62 -9.82 -4.62
N GLN A 44 -3.53 -10.30 -5.23
CA GLN A 44 -3.61 -11.29 -6.30
C GLN A 44 -3.40 -12.68 -5.70
N ASN A 45 -4.29 -13.62 -6.02
CA ASN A 45 -4.15 -15.03 -5.62
C ASN A 45 -4.19 -15.92 -6.87
N PRO A 46 -3.14 -16.69 -7.18
CA PRO A 46 -1.85 -16.78 -6.46
C PRO A 46 -0.99 -15.51 -6.61
N LEU A 47 -0.12 -15.25 -5.62
CA LEU A 47 0.86 -14.17 -5.67
C LEU A 47 1.87 -14.45 -6.78
N LYS A 48 2.18 -13.44 -7.59
CA LYS A 48 3.18 -13.61 -8.65
C LYS A 48 4.59 -13.63 -8.06
N THR A 49 5.10 -14.84 -7.80
CA THR A 49 6.46 -15.04 -7.27
C THR A 49 7.45 -15.33 -8.41
N THR A 50 8.57 -14.60 -8.44
CA THR A 50 9.68 -14.83 -9.39
C THR A 50 10.94 -15.20 -8.62
N VAL A 51 11.60 -16.28 -9.02
CA VAL A 51 12.87 -16.70 -8.41
C VAL A 51 14.04 -16.12 -9.20
N LEU A 52 14.93 -15.37 -8.54
CA LEU A 52 16.18 -14.85 -9.14
C LEU A 52 17.39 -15.69 -8.73
N ASN A 53 18.32 -15.87 -9.68
CA ASN A 53 19.59 -16.57 -9.45
C ASN A 53 20.71 -15.65 -8.92
N GLU A 54 20.51 -14.33 -8.96
CA GLU A 54 21.51 -13.33 -8.52
C GLU A 54 20.91 -12.40 -7.44
N GLY A 55 21.74 -12.05 -6.45
CA GLY A 55 21.33 -11.19 -5.34
C GLY A 55 21.15 -9.74 -5.76
N SER A 56 20.08 -9.10 -5.28
CA SER A 56 19.85 -7.68 -5.53
C SER A 56 20.65 -6.80 -4.57
N THR A 57 21.22 -5.70 -5.08
CA THR A 57 21.91 -4.71 -4.25
C THR A 57 20.88 -3.94 -3.42
N THR A 58 21.00 -4.02 -2.09
CA THR A 58 20.18 -3.20 -1.20
C THR A 58 20.65 -1.74 -1.30
N SER A 59 19.82 -0.87 -1.88
CA SER A 59 20.04 0.57 -1.73
C SER A 59 19.60 0.98 -0.32
N ASN A 60 20.50 1.56 0.48
CA ASN A 60 20.16 2.06 1.82
C ASN A 60 19.54 3.47 1.71
N THR A 61 18.48 3.59 0.93
CA THR A 61 17.77 4.85 0.72
C THR A 61 16.62 4.97 1.72
N LEU A 62 16.33 6.21 2.14
CA LEU A 62 15.20 6.46 3.03
C LEU A 62 13.87 6.19 2.28
N PRO A 63 12.88 5.51 2.88
CA PRO A 63 11.59 5.22 2.25
C PRO A 63 10.92 6.41 1.56
N ALA A 64 10.97 7.59 2.19
CA ALA A 64 10.38 8.80 1.63
C ALA A 64 11.10 9.30 0.36
N ILE A 65 12.43 9.14 0.29
CA ILE A 65 13.23 9.56 -0.87
C ILE A 65 12.98 8.60 -2.04
N GLU A 66 12.97 7.29 -1.78
CA GLU A 66 12.67 6.28 -2.81
C GLU A 66 11.29 6.53 -3.43
N LEU A 67 10.29 6.80 -2.59
CA LEU A 67 8.94 7.10 -3.03
C LEU A 67 8.85 8.42 -3.80
N SER A 68 9.54 9.48 -3.34
CA SER A 68 9.61 10.75 -4.05
C SER A 68 10.19 10.57 -5.46
N ASN A 69 11.33 9.88 -5.58
CA ASN A 69 11.99 9.63 -6.86
C ASN A 69 11.06 8.87 -7.82
N PHE A 70 10.34 7.87 -7.32
CA PHE A 70 9.35 7.15 -8.11
C PHE A 70 8.22 8.07 -8.61
N LEU A 71 7.67 8.94 -7.75
CA LEU A 71 6.61 9.87 -8.13
C LEU A 71 7.10 10.89 -9.17
N THR A 72 8.29 11.47 -8.98
CA THR A 72 8.90 12.42 -9.92
C THR A 72 9.11 11.77 -11.30
N THR A 73 9.75 10.59 -11.33
CA THR A 73 10.02 9.87 -12.60
C THR A 73 8.73 9.49 -13.33
N SER A 74 7.74 9.00 -12.59
CA SER A 74 6.42 8.66 -13.13
C SER A 74 5.69 9.89 -13.67
N PHE A 75 5.70 10.99 -12.93
CA PHE A 75 5.08 12.25 -13.33
C PHE A 75 5.66 12.76 -14.66
N HIS A 76 6.98 12.80 -14.80
CA HIS A 76 7.63 13.19 -16.05
C HIS A 76 7.33 12.24 -17.21
N SER A 77 7.27 10.93 -16.94
CA SER A 77 6.89 9.92 -17.95
C SER A 77 5.46 10.12 -18.44
N ILE A 78 4.52 10.40 -17.54
CA ILE A 78 3.12 10.70 -17.87
C ILE A 78 3.03 11.99 -18.67
N GLN A 79 3.70 13.07 -18.25
CA GLN A 79 3.73 14.33 -18.99
C GLN A 79 4.28 14.14 -20.42
N LYS A 80 5.36 13.37 -20.57
CA LYS A 80 5.92 13.04 -21.89
C LYS A 80 4.93 12.24 -22.74
N SER A 81 4.21 11.31 -22.14
CA SER A 81 3.20 10.49 -22.83
C SER A 81 2.01 11.32 -23.30
N ILE A 82 1.55 12.28 -22.47
CA ILE A 82 0.49 13.23 -22.84
C ILE A 82 0.94 14.12 -24.01
N LYS A 83 2.19 14.62 -23.99
CA LYS A 83 2.76 15.36 -25.13
C LYS A 83 2.81 14.55 -26.42
N ASN A 84 2.92 13.23 -26.32
CA ASN A 84 2.89 12.30 -27.45
C ASN A 84 1.46 11.85 -27.83
N ASN A 85 0.42 12.49 -27.31
CA ASN A 85 -1.00 12.15 -27.53
C ASN A 85 -1.38 10.71 -27.09
N ILE A 86 -0.65 10.13 -26.13
CA ILE A 86 -1.00 8.85 -25.54
C ILE A 86 -2.09 9.08 -24.48
N ARG A 87 -3.14 8.25 -24.47
CA ARG A 87 -4.17 8.27 -23.42
C ARG A 87 -3.56 8.00 -22.05
N ILE A 88 -4.00 8.74 -21.04
CA ILE A 88 -3.48 8.66 -19.67
C ILE A 88 -3.61 7.24 -19.10
N ASP A 89 -4.75 6.58 -19.30
CA ASP A 89 -4.96 5.22 -18.80
C ASP A 89 -3.94 4.21 -19.37
N ASN A 90 -3.52 4.41 -20.64
CA ASN A 90 -2.51 3.56 -21.27
C ASN A 90 -1.11 3.87 -20.74
N ALA A 91 -0.77 5.15 -20.55
CA ALA A 91 0.52 5.55 -19.99
C ALA A 91 0.71 5.02 -18.56
N VAL A 92 -0.32 5.14 -17.73
CA VAL A 92 -0.33 4.68 -16.34
C VAL A 92 -0.23 3.15 -16.25
N SER A 93 -0.91 2.41 -17.13
CA SER A 93 -0.91 0.94 -17.10
C SER A 93 0.48 0.29 -17.26
N GLN A 94 1.47 1.04 -17.76
CA GLN A 94 2.84 0.55 -17.97
C GLN A 94 3.77 0.83 -16.79
N LEU A 95 3.34 1.62 -15.81
CA LEU A 95 4.15 2.04 -14.68
C LEU A 95 3.92 1.09 -13.49
N SER A 96 5.01 0.58 -12.94
CA SER A 96 5.01 -0.17 -11.68
C SER A 96 6.04 0.40 -10.73
N PHE A 97 5.70 0.40 -9.44
CA PHE A 97 6.65 0.78 -8.39
C PHE A 97 7.50 -0.43 -8.04
N LYS A 98 8.78 -0.36 -8.40
CA LYS A 98 9.76 -1.41 -8.12
C LYS A 98 10.62 -1.00 -6.94
N THR A 99 10.61 -1.78 -5.87
CA THR A 99 11.31 -1.44 -4.63
C THR A 99 11.99 -2.65 -3.99
N THR A 100 13.09 -2.41 -3.27
CA THR A 100 13.76 -3.39 -2.42
C THR A 100 13.39 -3.14 -0.96
N LEU A 101 13.02 -4.16 -0.20
CA LEU A 101 12.70 -3.97 1.23
C LEU A 101 13.93 -4.09 2.12
N CYS A 102 14.06 -3.15 3.05
CA CYS A 102 15.07 -3.17 4.10
C CYS A 102 14.61 -3.93 5.35
N LYS A 103 15.45 -3.97 6.39
CA LYS A 103 15.18 -4.71 7.65
C LYS A 103 14.05 -4.14 8.49
N ASN A 104 13.59 -2.90 8.25
CA ASN A 104 12.58 -2.25 9.08
C ASN A 104 11.15 -2.58 8.62
N HIS A 105 10.64 -3.71 9.11
CA HIS A 105 9.35 -4.29 8.72
C HIS A 105 8.17 -3.29 8.72
N LEU A 106 7.99 -2.51 9.79
CA LEU A 106 6.84 -1.59 9.91
C LEU A 106 6.95 -0.39 8.95
N ASN A 107 8.16 0.15 8.77
CA ASN A 107 8.38 1.27 7.84
C ASN A 107 8.15 0.83 6.39
N GLU A 108 8.52 -0.41 6.05
CA GLU A 108 8.31 -0.94 4.70
C GLU A 108 6.81 -1.14 4.39
N ILE A 109 6.04 -1.71 5.32
CA ILE A 109 4.58 -1.79 5.19
C ILE A 109 3.99 -0.38 5.01
N ALA A 110 4.41 0.56 5.86
CA ALA A 110 3.95 1.94 5.78
C ALA A 110 4.32 2.63 4.46
N LYS A 111 5.51 2.33 3.90
CA LYS A 111 6.00 2.80 2.60
C LYS A 111 5.10 2.33 1.46
N LEU A 112 4.79 1.03 1.40
CA LEU A 112 3.94 0.47 0.34
C LEU A 112 2.51 1.04 0.40
N ARG A 113 1.98 1.24 1.61
CA ARG A 113 0.68 1.91 1.83
C ARG A 113 0.71 3.38 1.38
N ALA A 114 1.74 4.12 1.78
CA ALA A 114 1.94 5.51 1.38
C ALA A 114 2.06 5.64 -0.15
N ALA A 115 2.74 4.70 -0.80
CA ALA A 115 2.95 4.70 -2.24
C ALA A 115 1.62 4.63 -3.02
N ARG A 116 0.72 3.71 -2.65
CA ARG A 116 -0.61 3.60 -3.27
C ARG A 116 -1.43 4.88 -3.13
N MET A 117 -1.42 5.45 -1.93
CA MET A 117 -2.16 6.68 -1.66
C MET A 117 -1.63 7.86 -2.47
N LEU A 118 -0.31 8.09 -2.45
CA LEU A 118 0.29 9.20 -3.19
C LEU A 118 0.15 9.02 -4.71
N TRP A 119 0.26 7.77 -5.19
CA TRP A 119 -0.01 7.43 -6.58
C TRP A 119 -1.43 7.82 -6.98
N ALA A 120 -2.44 7.36 -6.24
CA ALA A 120 -3.83 7.68 -6.54
C ALA A 120 -4.08 9.20 -6.50
N LYS A 121 -3.51 9.90 -5.51
CA LYS A 121 -3.56 11.37 -5.43
C LYS A 121 -2.96 12.04 -6.67
N LEU A 122 -1.79 11.57 -7.12
CA LEU A 122 -1.12 12.10 -8.31
C LEU A 122 -1.94 11.84 -9.58
N ILE A 123 -2.36 10.60 -9.81
CA ILE A 123 -3.10 10.23 -11.04
C ILE A 123 -4.47 10.90 -11.08
N GLN A 124 -5.14 11.09 -9.95
CA GLN A 124 -6.43 11.79 -9.89
C GLN A 124 -6.35 13.22 -10.45
N SER A 125 -5.20 13.90 -10.32
CA SER A 125 -4.98 15.23 -10.90
C SER A 125 -5.00 15.25 -12.44
N PHE A 126 -4.77 14.11 -13.08
CA PHE A 126 -4.83 13.94 -14.53
C PHE A 126 -6.20 13.50 -15.03
N THR A 127 -7.20 13.32 -14.15
CA THR A 127 -8.58 12.92 -14.49
C THR A 127 -8.64 11.65 -15.37
N PRO A 128 -8.19 10.48 -14.86
CA PRO A 128 -8.25 9.22 -15.61
C PRO A 128 -9.71 8.84 -15.90
N GLN A 129 -9.95 8.12 -17.00
CA GLN A 129 -11.29 7.62 -17.32
C GLN A 129 -11.59 6.30 -16.62
N LYS A 130 -10.55 5.49 -16.38
CA LYS A 130 -10.69 4.19 -15.72
C LYS A 130 -10.28 4.28 -14.26
N GLN A 131 -11.12 3.71 -13.40
CA GLN A 131 -10.81 3.58 -11.97
C GLN A 131 -9.54 2.74 -11.74
N ASP A 132 -9.32 1.70 -12.55
CA ASP A 132 -8.16 0.82 -12.45
C ASP A 132 -6.82 1.56 -12.59
N SER A 133 -6.81 2.71 -13.27
CA SER A 133 -5.61 3.54 -13.42
C SER A 133 -5.16 4.21 -12.12
N LEU A 134 -6.05 4.31 -11.12
CA LEU A 134 -5.69 4.79 -9.78
C LEU A 134 -4.97 3.73 -8.94
N ALA A 135 -5.02 2.46 -9.34
CA ALA A 135 -4.36 1.39 -8.61
C ALA A 135 -2.90 1.26 -9.03
N LEU A 136 -2.01 1.26 -8.04
CA LEU A 136 -0.58 1.08 -8.26
C LEU A 136 -0.21 -0.40 -8.26
N ASN A 137 0.54 -0.83 -9.26
CA ASN A 137 1.20 -2.12 -9.26
C ASN A 137 2.57 -2.01 -8.58
N ILE A 138 2.82 -2.84 -7.56
CA ILE A 138 4.03 -2.85 -6.75
C ILE A 138 4.74 -4.19 -6.94
N GLU A 139 5.98 -4.10 -7.42
CA GLU A 139 6.91 -5.21 -7.56
C GLU A 139 7.99 -5.08 -6.49
N VAL A 140 8.11 -6.09 -5.65
CA VAL A 140 9.04 -6.07 -4.52
C VAL A 140 10.13 -7.10 -4.73
N THR A 141 11.38 -6.68 -4.58
CA THR A 141 12.53 -7.60 -4.50
C THR A 141 12.97 -7.74 -3.05
N ILE A 142 13.07 -8.98 -2.59
CA ILE A 142 13.48 -9.31 -1.22
C ILE A 142 14.79 -10.11 -1.19
N ASN A 143 15.64 -9.76 -0.23
CA ASN A 143 16.89 -10.47 0.04
C ASN A 143 16.82 -11.34 1.30
N ASN A 144 15.76 -11.20 2.10
CA ASN A 144 15.56 -11.95 3.34
C ASN A 144 14.11 -12.46 3.40
N PRO A 145 13.87 -13.74 3.73
CA PRO A 145 12.52 -14.29 3.91
C PRO A 145 11.65 -13.50 4.91
N LEU A 146 12.23 -12.92 5.95
CA LEU A 146 11.48 -12.11 6.91
C LEU A 146 10.81 -10.89 6.24
N ASN A 147 11.42 -10.35 5.19
CA ASN A 147 10.87 -9.22 4.45
C ASN A 147 9.73 -9.64 3.52
N ALA A 148 9.56 -10.93 3.21
CA ALA A 148 8.42 -11.43 2.43
C ALA A 148 7.10 -11.09 3.13
N SER A 149 7.04 -11.30 4.45
CA SER A 149 5.86 -10.94 5.24
C SER A 149 5.56 -9.44 5.21
N ALA A 150 6.56 -8.56 5.22
CA ALA A 150 6.36 -7.11 5.08
C ALA A 150 5.81 -6.74 3.69
N ALA A 151 6.35 -7.36 2.63
CA ALA A 151 5.90 -7.14 1.26
C ALA A 151 4.43 -7.54 1.10
N ILE A 152 4.07 -8.72 1.59
CA ILE A 152 2.72 -9.27 1.56
C ILE A 152 1.78 -8.40 2.40
N LEU A 153 2.15 -8.07 3.64
CA LEU A 153 1.30 -7.25 4.52
C LEU A 153 1.14 -5.81 4.03
N GLY A 154 2.11 -5.26 3.29
CA GLY A 154 1.99 -3.99 2.58
C GLY A 154 1.24 -4.08 1.25
N GLY A 155 0.82 -5.28 0.86
CA GLY A 155 0.01 -5.58 -0.32
C GLY A 155 0.80 -5.55 -1.62
N CYS A 156 1.97 -6.16 -1.74
CA CYS A 156 2.64 -6.27 -3.04
C CYS A 156 1.84 -7.14 -4.03
N GLN A 157 1.99 -6.90 -5.34
CA GLN A 157 1.40 -7.75 -6.38
C GLN A 157 2.38 -8.80 -6.89
N SER A 158 3.66 -8.48 -6.91
CA SER A 158 4.70 -9.43 -7.30
C SER A 158 5.85 -9.40 -6.30
N LEU A 159 6.33 -10.59 -5.97
CA LEU A 159 7.45 -10.81 -5.07
C LEU A 159 8.57 -11.49 -5.83
N THR A 160 9.76 -10.94 -5.75
CA THR A 160 10.96 -11.49 -6.36
C THR A 160 11.95 -11.87 -5.26
N SER A 161 12.37 -13.13 -5.21
CA SER A 161 13.25 -13.65 -4.15
C SER A 161 14.19 -14.74 -4.68
N THR A 162 15.21 -15.09 -3.89
CA THR A 162 16.06 -16.27 -4.14
C THR A 162 15.39 -17.57 -3.71
N GLU A 163 14.40 -17.50 -2.81
CA GLU A 163 13.71 -18.65 -2.24
C GLU A 163 12.21 -18.65 -2.57
N SER A 164 11.57 -19.82 -2.55
CA SER A 164 10.12 -19.97 -2.72
C SER A 164 9.39 -19.63 -1.43
N HIS A 165 8.41 -18.71 -1.50
CA HIS A 165 7.64 -18.23 -0.35
C HIS A 165 6.24 -18.86 -0.25
N LEU A 166 6.08 -20.10 -0.72
CA LEU A 166 4.81 -20.85 -0.74
C LEU A 166 4.16 -20.96 0.64
N PHE A 167 4.96 -21.00 1.71
CA PHE A 167 4.49 -21.01 3.10
C PHE A 167 3.46 -19.91 3.40
N PHE A 168 3.68 -18.69 2.89
CA PHE A 168 2.73 -17.59 3.13
C PHE A 168 1.41 -17.78 2.38
N GLU A 169 1.43 -18.43 1.22
CA GLU A 169 0.22 -18.69 0.44
C GLU A 169 -0.57 -19.89 0.98
N GLU A 170 0.12 -20.96 1.36
CA GLU A 170 -0.50 -22.26 1.67
C GLU A 170 -0.86 -22.43 3.14
N GLU A 171 -0.09 -21.85 4.08
CA GLU A 171 -0.25 -22.13 5.52
C GLU A 171 -0.76 -20.94 6.34
N THR A 172 -0.37 -19.71 5.99
CA THR A 172 -0.62 -18.56 6.87
C THR A 172 -2.00 -17.92 6.72
N ASP A 173 -2.70 -18.21 5.61
CA ASP A 173 -3.99 -17.58 5.26
C ASP A 173 -3.96 -16.04 5.22
N ILE A 174 -2.77 -15.43 5.25
CA ILE A 174 -2.59 -13.98 5.35
C ILE A 174 -3.12 -13.24 4.11
N LEU A 175 -3.22 -13.97 2.99
CA LEU A 175 -3.78 -13.47 1.72
C LEU A 175 -5.31 -13.38 1.72
N LYS A 176 -6.00 -13.96 2.71
CA LYS A 176 -7.47 -13.92 2.79
C LYS A 176 -7.99 -12.56 3.28
N THR A 177 -7.15 -11.75 3.91
CA THR A 177 -7.53 -10.45 4.48
C THR A 177 -6.81 -9.31 3.76
N ILE A 178 -7.57 -8.33 3.26
CA ILE A 178 -7.01 -7.11 2.68
C ILE A 178 -6.64 -6.15 3.81
N ASP A 179 -5.38 -5.72 3.84
CA ASP A 179 -4.81 -4.78 4.82
C ASP A 179 -5.11 -5.09 6.30
N PRO A 180 -4.57 -6.17 6.88
CA PRO A 180 -4.81 -6.51 8.28
C PRO A 180 -4.26 -5.47 9.27
N TRP A 181 -3.36 -4.57 8.84
CA TRP A 181 -2.81 -3.50 9.65
C TRP A 181 -3.66 -2.24 9.69
N ALA A 182 -4.75 -2.19 8.93
CA ALA A 182 -5.61 -1.01 8.88
C ALA A 182 -6.23 -0.72 10.25
N GLY A 183 -6.05 0.51 10.75
CA GLY A 183 -6.46 0.92 12.09
C GLY A 183 -5.38 0.77 13.17
N SER A 184 -4.21 0.22 12.86
CA SER A 184 -3.06 0.24 13.77
C SER A 184 -2.49 1.65 13.86
N ALA A 185 -2.67 2.33 15.00
CA ALA A 185 -2.21 3.71 15.20
C ALA A 185 -0.73 3.92 14.84
N ILE A 186 0.12 2.92 15.08
CA ILE A 186 1.56 2.97 14.76
C ILE A 186 1.77 2.98 13.24
N ILE A 187 1.10 2.09 12.51
CA ILE A 187 1.23 2.01 11.05
C ILE A 187 0.61 3.23 10.39
N GLU A 188 -0.58 3.65 10.84
CA GLU A 188 -1.25 4.83 10.27
C GLU A 188 -0.40 6.09 10.42
N LYS A 189 0.16 6.32 11.61
CA LYS A 189 1.06 7.44 11.87
C LYS A 189 2.32 7.38 10.99
N LYS A 190 2.97 6.21 10.89
CA LYS A 190 4.16 6.03 10.05
C LYS A 190 3.85 6.23 8.57
N THR A 191 2.71 5.74 8.09
CA THR A 191 2.26 5.93 6.71
C THR A 191 2.04 7.41 6.43
N GLN A 192 1.42 8.14 7.35
CA GLN A 192 1.24 9.59 7.26
C GLN A 192 2.57 10.35 7.19
N GLU A 193 3.52 10.03 8.08
CA GLU A 193 4.85 10.65 8.14
C GLU A 193 5.60 10.45 6.81
N ILE A 194 5.73 9.19 6.35
CA ILE A 194 6.43 8.86 5.11
C ILE A 194 5.75 9.53 3.90
N ALA A 195 4.42 9.54 3.86
CA ALA A 195 3.68 10.15 2.76
C ALA A 195 3.89 11.67 2.69
N ASN A 196 3.84 12.35 3.84
CA ASN A 196 4.06 13.79 3.90
C ASN A 196 5.48 14.16 3.48
N GLU A 197 6.48 13.45 4.01
CA GLU A 197 7.88 13.67 3.65
C GLU A 197 8.12 13.43 2.15
N ALA A 198 7.64 12.31 1.62
CA ALA A 198 7.78 11.98 0.20
C ALA A 198 7.09 13.01 -0.70
N TRP A 199 5.89 13.45 -0.33
CA TRP A 199 5.15 14.46 -1.10
C TRP A 199 5.86 15.82 -1.10
N LEU A 200 6.41 16.24 0.05
CA LEU A 200 7.19 17.48 0.13
C LEU A 200 8.45 17.44 -0.75
N LEU A 201 9.15 16.30 -0.78
CA LEU A 201 10.30 16.11 -1.67
C LEU A 201 9.88 16.15 -3.14
N PHE A 202 8.78 15.49 -3.49
CA PHE A 202 8.21 15.49 -4.83
C PHE A 202 7.87 16.91 -5.32
N LEU A 203 7.21 17.71 -4.49
CA LEU A 203 6.85 19.09 -4.83
C LEU A 203 8.08 19.98 -5.07
N LYS A 204 9.12 19.81 -4.25
CA LYS A 204 10.39 20.55 -4.40
C LYS A 204 11.07 20.28 -5.74
N GLU A 205 10.95 19.05 -6.26
CA GLU A 205 11.61 18.65 -7.50
C GLU A 205 10.78 19.00 -8.75
N THR A 206 9.46 18.87 -8.67
CA THR A 206 8.57 18.99 -9.84
C THR A 206 7.97 20.38 -10.05
N ASN A 207 8.04 21.28 -9.05
CA ASN A 207 7.27 22.55 -9.02
C ASN A 207 5.79 22.33 -9.35
N PHE A 208 5.23 21.19 -8.93
CA PHE A 208 3.84 20.77 -9.14
C PHE A 208 2.84 21.62 -8.36
#